data_AF-A0A5D0IVS9-F1
#
_entry.id   AF-A0A5D0IVS9-F1
#
_cell.length_a   1.000
_cell.length_b   1.000
_cell.length_c   1.000
_cell.angle_alpha   90.00
_cell.angle_beta   90.00
_cell.angle_gamma   90.00
#
_symmetry.space_group_name_H-M   'P 1'
#
loop_
_entity.id
_entity.type
_entity.pdbx_description
1 polymer ?
#
loop_
_entity_poly.entity_id
_entity_poly.type
_entity_poly.pdbx_seq_one_letter_code
_entity_poly.pdbx_strand_id
1 'polypeptide(L)'
;GKAKKFGKDFVALIAKYVEDNDIMRPDDLVVKSTGTNSANKLYIIQSIDRKLPLDDIASAKGLEMEDFIKQMEAIVYSGTKLNINYWVDEILDEDQQEEIHEYFMDSESDAISEAIEEFDGDYDEEELRLYRIKFISEVAN
;
A
#
# COMPACT_ATOMS: atom_id res chain seq x y z
N GLY A 1 -25.52 -18.01 8.79
CA GLY A 1 -24.11 -17.62 8.56
C GLY A 1 -23.28 -17.85 9.80
N LYS A 2 -21.98 -18.15 9.64
CA LYS A 2 -21.03 -18.48 10.72
C LYS A 2 -21.02 -17.42 11.85
N ALA A 3 -21.12 -16.14 11.52
CA ALA A 3 -21.19 -15.03 12.48
C ALA A 3 -22.35 -15.17 13.50
N LYS A 4 -23.54 -15.58 13.04
CA LYS A 4 -24.69 -15.79 13.93
C LYS A 4 -24.51 -17.00 14.86
N LYS A 5 -23.69 -17.98 14.43
CA LYS A 5 -23.47 -19.24 15.15
C LYS A 5 -22.36 -19.11 16.21
N PHE A 6 -21.29 -18.37 15.94
CA PHE A 6 -20.10 -18.31 16.81
C PHE A 6 -19.81 -16.92 17.37
N GLY A 7 -20.41 -15.87 16.80
CA GLY A 7 -20.02 -14.49 17.13
C GLY A 7 -20.23 -14.13 18.60
N LYS A 8 -21.26 -14.67 19.26
CA LYS A 8 -21.52 -14.38 20.68
C LYS A 8 -20.40 -14.89 21.57
N ASP A 9 -19.93 -16.11 21.34
CA ASP A 9 -18.89 -16.73 22.17
C ASP A 9 -17.55 -16.04 21.98
N PHE A 10 -17.22 -15.63 20.75
CA PHE A 10 -16.03 -14.85 20.45
C PHE A 10 -16.05 -13.47 21.11
N VAL A 11 -17.17 -12.75 21.04
CA VAL A 11 -17.31 -11.43 21.68
C VAL A 11 -17.17 -11.55 23.20
N ALA A 12 -17.76 -12.58 23.80
CA ALA A 12 -17.65 -12.82 25.24
C ALA A 12 -16.19 -13.12 25.67
N LEU A 13 -15.47 -13.92 24.89
CA LEU A 13 -14.07 -14.24 25.14
C LEU A 13 -13.18 -12.98 25.06
N ILE A 14 -13.37 -12.16 24.02
CA ILE A 14 -12.62 -10.91 23.83
C ILE A 14 -12.93 -9.93 24.96
N ALA A 15 -14.19 -9.77 25.34
CA ALA A 15 -14.59 -8.88 26.43
C ALA A 15 -13.95 -9.28 27.75
N LYS A 16 -13.95 -10.58 28.06
CA LYS A 16 -13.28 -11.10 29.25
C LYS A 16 -11.77 -10.83 29.22
N TYR A 17 -11.12 -11.05 28.07
CA TYR A 17 -9.69 -10.79 27.93
C TYR A 17 -9.35 -9.29 28.11
N VAL A 18 -10.18 -8.40 27.58
CA VAL A 18 -10.02 -6.94 27.75
C VAL A 18 -10.14 -6.54 29.21
N GLU A 19 -11.11 -7.12 29.94
CA GLU A 19 -11.31 -6.89 31.38
C GLU A 19 -10.16 -7.45 32.21
N ASP A 20 -9.75 -8.70 31.94
CA ASP A 20 -8.67 -9.38 32.68
C ASP A 20 -7.29 -8.69 32.50
N ASN A 21 -7.12 -7.85 31.48
CA ASN A 21 -5.84 -7.21 31.13
C ASN A 21 -5.90 -5.67 31.15
N ASP A 22 -6.94 -5.06 31.70
CA ASP A 22 -7.11 -3.60 31.82
C ASP A 22 -6.86 -2.84 30.49
N ILE A 23 -7.32 -3.41 29.36
CA ILE A 23 -7.09 -2.82 28.04
C ILE A 23 -8.01 -1.60 27.86
N MET A 24 -7.43 -0.41 27.94
CA MET A 24 -8.13 0.84 27.67
C MET A 24 -8.43 0.97 26.17
N ARG A 25 -9.69 1.28 25.85
CA ARG A 25 -10.09 1.55 24.47
C ARG A 25 -9.60 2.96 24.08
N PRO A 26 -8.87 3.12 22.97
CA PRO A 26 -8.52 4.45 22.47
C PRO A 26 -9.79 5.22 22.11
N ASP A 27 -9.89 6.48 22.54
CA ASP A 27 -11.09 7.32 22.31
C ASP A 27 -11.28 7.70 20.83
N ASP A 28 -10.22 7.65 20.01
CA ASP A 28 -10.22 8.17 18.63
C ASP A 28 -10.16 7.09 17.53
N LEU A 29 -10.79 5.93 17.75
CA LEU A 29 -10.76 4.87 16.75
C LEU A 29 -11.92 5.01 15.74
N VAL A 30 -11.72 5.82 14.71
CA VAL A 30 -12.61 5.90 13.54
C VAL A 30 -12.42 4.65 12.67
N VAL A 31 -13.31 3.67 12.82
CA VAL A 31 -13.32 2.48 11.95
C VAL A 31 -13.94 2.86 10.60
N LYS A 32 -13.11 3.09 9.59
CA LYS A 32 -13.56 3.27 8.20
C LYS A 32 -14.31 2.00 7.77
N SER A 33 -15.55 2.16 7.30
CA SER A 33 -16.36 1.03 6.84
C SER A 33 -15.77 0.37 5.60
N THR A 34 -16.07 -0.91 5.38
CA THR A 34 -15.64 -1.66 4.18
C THR A 34 -16.06 -0.98 2.88
N GLY A 35 -17.21 -0.31 2.85
CA GLY A 35 -17.71 0.40 1.66
C GLY A 35 -16.88 1.62 1.27
N THR A 36 -16.50 2.46 2.25
CA THR A 36 -15.68 3.66 1.98
C THR A 36 -14.28 3.29 1.49
N ASN A 37 -13.69 2.23 2.05
CA ASN A 37 -12.38 1.74 1.63
C ASN A 37 -12.41 1.22 0.18
N SER A 38 -13.47 0.51 -0.23
CA SER A 38 -13.65 0.07 -1.61
C SER A 38 -13.82 1.23 -2.59
N ALA A 39 -14.56 2.28 -2.22
CA ALA A 39 -14.74 3.46 -3.07
C ALA A 39 -13.43 4.24 -3.29
N ASN A 40 -12.60 4.35 -2.25
CA ASN A 40 -11.30 5.01 -2.36
C ASN A 40 -10.34 4.22 -3.27
N LYS A 41 -10.24 2.90 -3.10
CA LYS A 41 -9.42 2.06 -4.00
C LYS A 41 -9.85 2.21 -5.46
N LEU A 42 -11.15 2.17 -5.73
CA LEU A 42 -11.68 2.34 -7.08
C LEU A 42 -11.30 3.71 -7.68
N TYR A 43 -11.38 4.78 -6.89
CA TYR A 43 -10.95 6.10 -7.32
C TYR A 43 -9.47 6.14 -7.69
N ILE A 44 -8.60 5.54 -6.88
CA ILE A 44 -7.15 5.49 -7.14
C ILE A 44 -6.88 4.77 -8.46
N ILE A 45 -7.44 3.55 -8.62
CA ILE A 45 -7.28 2.74 -9.83
C ILE A 45 -7.73 3.53 -11.07
N GLN A 46 -8.94 4.08 -11.06
CA GLN A 46 -9.47 4.84 -12.20
C GLN A 46 -8.68 6.12 -12.51
N SER A 47 -8.06 6.73 -11.51
CA SER A 47 -7.28 7.96 -11.69
C SER A 47 -5.90 7.65 -12.28
N ILE A 48 -5.28 6.55 -11.84
CA ILE A 48 -4.06 6.00 -12.43
C ILE A 48 -4.31 5.56 -13.88
N ASP A 49 -5.45 4.91 -14.18
CA ASP A 49 -5.81 4.52 -15.55
C ASP A 49 -5.96 5.74 -16.49
N ARG A 50 -6.36 6.89 -15.94
CA ARG A 50 -6.41 8.17 -16.65
C ARG A 50 -5.07 8.91 -16.67
N LYS A 51 -4.03 8.35 -16.04
CA LYS A 51 -2.69 8.92 -15.91
C LYS A 51 -2.69 10.32 -15.28
N LEU A 52 -3.48 10.51 -14.23
CA LEU A 52 -3.43 11.74 -13.46
C LEU A 52 -2.15 11.77 -12.60
N PRO A 53 -1.50 12.93 -12.40
CA PRO A 53 -0.37 13.08 -11.49
C PRO A 53 -0.66 12.48 -10.11
N LEU A 54 0.30 11.75 -9.52
CA LEU A 54 0.07 11.00 -8.28
C LEU A 54 -0.19 11.94 -7.09
N ASP A 55 0.49 13.10 -7.07
CA ASP A 55 0.30 14.18 -6.11
C ASP A 55 -1.11 14.78 -6.16
N ASP A 56 -1.69 14.95 -7.35
CA ASP A 56 -3.07 15.38 -7.53
C ASP A 56 -4.06 14.34 -6.99
N ILE A 57 -3.80 13.04 -7.22
CA ILE A 57 -4.65 11.95 -6.71
C ILE A 57 -4.62 11.91 -5.19
N ALA A 58 -3.43 12.00 -4.59
CA ALA A 58 -3.22 12.03 -3.15
C ALA A 58 -3.93 13.23 -2.51
N SER A 59 -3.72 14.43 -3.07
CA SER A 59 -4.33 15.69 -2.63
C SER A 59 -5.86 15.66 -2.72
N ALA A 60 -6.43 15.09 -3.78
CA ALA A 60 -7.88 14.94 -3.94
C ALA A 60 -8.53 14.03 -2.87
N LYS A 61 -7.73 13.23 -2.16
CA LYS A 61 -8.15 12.40 -1.04
C LYS A 61 -7.68 12.90 0.32
N GLY A 62 -6.97 14.03 0.37
CA GLY A 62 -6.38 14.57 1.58
C GLY A 62 -5.42 13.58 2.24
N LEU A 63 -4.62 12.89 1.41
CA LEU A 63 -3.62 11.92 1.84
C LEU A 63 -2.23 12.53 1.64
N GLU A 64 -1.36 12.32 2.62
CA GLU A 64 0.08 12.50 2.43
C GLU A 64 0.60 11.43 1.44
N MET A 65 1.71 11.73 0.76
CA MET A 65 2.26 10.84 -0.28
C MET A 65 2.59 9.45 0.28
N GLU A 66 3.21 9.39 1.47
CA GLU A 66 3.54 8.13 2.14
C GLU A 66 2.30 7.23 2.37
N ASP A 67 1.18 7.83 2.80
CA ASP A 67 -0.08 7.12 3.03
C ASP A 67 -0.78 6.73 1.72
N PHE A 68 -0.58 7.53 0.66
CA PHE A 68 -1.08 7.23 -0.67
C PHE A 68 -0.33 6.04 -1.29
N ILE A 69 1.00 6.01 -1.20
CA ILE A 69 1.85 4.89 -1.63
C ILE A 69 1.45 3.61 -0.89
N LYS A 70 1.21 3.67 0.44
CA LYS A 70 0.69 2.51 1.21
C LYS A 70 -0.63 1.97 0.67
N GLN A 71 -1.53 2.84 0.19
CA GLN A 71 -2.77 2.39 -0.43
C GLN A 71 -2.56 1.76 -1.80
N MET A 72 -1.63 2.28 -2.59
CA MET A 72 -1.25 1.69 -3.88
C MET A 72 -0.62 0.30 -3.70
N GLU A 73 0.31 0.14 -2.75
CA GLU A 73 0.87 -1.16 -2.35
C GLU A 73 -0.26 -2.14 -2.01
N ALA A 74 -1.20 -1.73 -1.16
CA ALA A 74 -2.33 -2.58 -0.76
C ALA A 74 -3.29 -2.94 -1.93
N ILE A 75 -3.32 -2.14 -3.01
CA ILE A 75 -4.06 -2.46 -4.24
C ILE A 75 -3.27 -3.50 -5.05
N VAL A 76 -1.98 -3.30 -5.25
CA VAL A 76 -1.12 -4.22 -5.99
C VAL A 76 -1.02 -5.58 -5.32
N TYR A 77 -0.86 -5.64 -3.99
CA TYR A 77 -0.90 -6.89 -3.21
C TYR A 77 -2.24 -7.60 -3.21
N SER A 78 -3.32 -6.89 -3.58
CA SER A 78 -4.62 -7.54 -3.78
C SER A 78 -4.78 -8.19 -5.17
N GLY A 79 -3.73 -8.14 -6.00
CA GLY A 79 -3.72 -8.70 -7.36
C GLY A 79 -4.20 -7.74 -8.44
N THR A 80 -4.34 -6.44 -8.14
CA THR A 80 -4.76 -5.44 -9.13
C THR A 80 -3.55 -4.71 -9.66
N LYS A 81 -3.33 -4.77 -10.98
CA LYS A 81 -2.24 -4.03 -11.63
C LYS A 81 -2.49 -2.54 -11.58
N LEU A 82 -1.46 -1.77 -11.25
CA LEU A 82 -1.42 -0.33 -11.42
C LEU A 82 -0.33 0.00 -12.45
N ASN A 83 -0.69 0.71 -13.53
CA ASN A 83 0.31 1.20 -14.48
C ASN A 83 0.68 2.64 -14.11
N ILE A 84 1.81 2.79 -13.43
CA ILE A 84 2.35 4.08 -12.99
C ILE A 84 3.62 4.48 -13.76
N ASN A 85 3.88 3.87 -14.91
CA ASN A 85 5.11 4.11 -15.68
C ASN A 85 5.24 5.60 -16.04
N TYR A 86 4.13 6.27 -16.35
CA TYR A 86 4.12 7.70 -16.64
C TYR A 86 4.67 8.57 -15.49
N TRP A 87 4.54 8.12 -14.24
CA TRP A 87 5.05 8.85 -13.09
C TRP A 87 6.48 8.42 -12.77
N VAL A 88 6.78 7.13 -12.88
CA VAL A 88 8.14 6.60 -12.69
C VAL A 88 9.11 7.24 -13.69
N ASP A 89 8.70 7.39 -14.95
CA ASP A 89 9.47 8.04 -16.02
C ASP A 89 9.70 9.55 -15.77
N GLU A 90 8.93 10.17 -14.86
CA GLU A 90 9.13 11.57 -14.47
C GLU A 90 10.14 11.73 -13.33
N ILE A 91 10.29 10.71 -12.47
CA ILE A 91 11.14 10.79 -11.27
C ILE A 91 12.46 10.01 -11.39
N LEU A 92 12.52 8.99 -12.23
CA LEU A 92 13.69 8.14 -12.43
C LEU A 92 14.03 8.04 -13.91
N ASP A 93 15.30 8.24 -14.25
CA ASP A 93 15.80 8.06 -15.62
C ASP A 93 15.91 6.57 -16.00
N GLU A 94 16.19 6.29 -17.28
CA GLU A 94 16.24 4.92 -17.80
C GLU A 94 17.31 4.06 -17.11
N ASP A 95 18.48 4.64 -16.80
CA ASP A 95 19.60 3.91 -16.19
C ASP A 95 19.25 3.55 -14.73
N GLN A 96 18.68 4.49 -13.99
CA GLN A 96 18.19 4.27 -12.63
C GLN A 96 17.07 3.22 -12.60
N GLN A 97 16.13 3.31 -13.54
CA GLN A 97 15.05 2.34 -13.65
C GLN A 97 15.55 0.93 -13.98
N GLU A 98 16.57 0.79 -14.82
CA GLU A 98 17.19 -0.50 -15.15
C GLU A 98 17.89 -1.09 -13.91
N GLU A 99 18.67 -0.29 -13.20
CA GLU A 99 19.37 -0.71 -11.98
C GLU A 99 18.39 -1.24 -10.91
N ILE A 100 17.35 -0.48 -10.59
CA ILE A 100 16.35 -0.91 -9.59
C ILE A 100 15.57 -2.14 -10.10
N HIS A 101 15.37 -2.27 -11.42
CA HIS A 101 14.75 -3.46 -12.00
C HIS A 101 15.58 -4.71 -11.74
N GLU A 102 16.87 -4.66 -12.06
CA GLU A 102 17.79 -5.78 -11.93
C GLU A 102 17.89 -6.21 -10.47
N TYR A 103 17.98 -5.26 -9.53
CA TYR A 103 17.92 -5.54 -8.11
C TYR A 103 16.68 -6.36 -7.72
N PHE A 104 15.48 -5.93 -8.10
CA PHE A 104 14.26 -6.66 -7.73
C PHE A 104 14.08 -7.98 -8.48
N MET A 105 14.68 -8.15 -9.67
CA MET A 105 14.69 -9.42 -10.39
C MET A 105 15.58 -10.47 -9.72
N ASP A 106 16.72 -10.05 -9.17
CA ASP A 106 17.70 -10.93 -8.54
C ASP A 106 17.46 -11.14 -7.04
N SER A 107 16.73 -10.23 -6.39
CA SER A 107 16.40 -10.34 -4.97
C SER A 107 15.45 -11.51 -4.66
N GLU A 108 15.71 -12.22 -3.56
CA GLU A 108 14.81 -13.24 -3.02
C GLU A 108 13.63 -12.65 -2.22
N SER A 109 13.70 -11.36 -1.90
CA SER A 109 12.78 -10.61 -1.04
C SER A 109 12.31 -9.36 -1.75
N ASP A 110 11.01 -9.06 -1.66
CA ASP A 110 10.50 -7.76 -2.08
C ASP A 110 10.61 -6.73 -0.95
N ALA A 111 11.20 -7.02 0.21
CA ALA A 111 11.15 -6.09 1.35
C ALA A 111 11.82 -4.74 1.04
N ILE A 112 11.07 -3.64 1.21
CA ILE A 112 11.60 -2.30 0.93
C ILE A 112 12.81 -1.92 1.79
N SER A 113 12.87 -2.40 3.05
CA SER A 113 14.00 -2.13 3.93
C SER A 113 15.31 -2.69 3.42
N GLU A 114 15.27 -3.84 2.73
CA GLU A 114 16.46 -4.45 2.13
C GLU A 114 16.92 -3.63 0.91
N ALA A 115 15.98 -3.10 0.11
CA ALA A 115 16.30 -2.22 -1.00
C ALA A 115 16.94 -0.91 -0.53
N ILE A 116 16.40 -0.30 0.53
CA ILE A 116 16.97 0.93 1.12
C ILE A 116 18.39 0.69 1.62
N GLU A 117 18.67 -0.46 2.24
CA GLU A 117 20.01 -0.81 2.70
C GLU A 117 20.99 -1.05 1.54
N GLU A 118 20.54 -1.72 0.47
CA GLU A 118 21.38 -2.01 -0.70
C GLU A 118 21.81 -0.73 -1.42
N PHE A 119 20.87 0.20 -1.63
CA PHE A 119 21.14 1.43 -2.37
C PHE A 119 21.78 2.55 -1.52
N ASP A 120 21.94 2.36 -0.20
CA ASP A 120 22.66 3.25 0.74
C ASP A 120 22.46 4.78 0.52
N GLY A 121 21.23 5.19 0.18
CA GLY A 121 20.87 6.60 -0.03
C GLY A 121 21.06 7.15 -1.44
N ASP A 122 21.37 6.30 -2.43
CA ASP A 122 21.37 6.68 -3.86
C ASP A 122 19.96 7.01 -4.38
N TYR A 123 18.93 6.49 -3.71
CA TYR A 123 17.52 6.72 -4.00
C TYR A 123 16.73 7.10 -2.75
N ASP A 124 15.73 7.96 -2.93
CA ASP A 124 14.77 8.24 -1.86
C ASP A 124 13.86 7.02 -1.64
N GLU A 125 13.40 6.81 -0.40
CA GLU A 125 12.48 5.71 -0.07
C GLU A 125 11.22 5.73 -0.95
N GLU A 126 10.69 6.93 -1.26
CA GLU A 126 9.52 7.06 -2.11
C GLU A 126 9.78 6.57 -3.54
N GLU A 127 10.94 6.84 -4.11
CA GLU A 127 11.34 6.41 -5.45
C GLU A 127 11.42 4.88 -5.51
N LEU A 128 12.11 4.26 -4.55
CA LEU A 128 12.22 2.81 -4.44
C LEU A 128 10.85 2.14 -4.28
N ARG A 129 9.97 2.72 -3.45
CA ARG A 129 8.62 2.19 -3.24
C ARG A 129 7.74 2.32 -4.49
N LEU A 130 7.81 3.44 -5.20
CA LEU A 130 7.07 3.63 -6.44
C LEU A 130 7.57 2.68 -7.54
N TYR A 131 8.88 2.51 -7.68
CA TYR A 131 9.42 1.55 -8.63
C TYR A 131 9.01 0.12 -8.30
N ARG A 132 9.07 -0.25 -7.02
CA ARG A 132 8.61 -1.56 -6.54
C ARG A 132 7.14 -1.83 -6.85
N ILE A 133 6.26 -0.84 -6.73
CA ILE A 133 4.84 -0.95 -7.13
C ILE A 133 4.70 -1.28 -8.62
N LYS A 134 5.48 -0.60 -9.47
CA LYS A 134 5.57 -0.90 -10.92
C LYS A 134 6.05 -2.34 -11.12
N PHE A 135 7.16 -2.71 -10.51
CA PHE A 135 7.76 -4.04 -10.63
C PHE A 135 6.76 -5.17 -10.29
N ILE A 136 6.10 -5.10 -9.13
CA ILE A 136 5.14 -6.12 -8.70
C ILE A 136 3.92 -6.15 -9.67
N SER A 137 3.49 -5.00 -10.18
CA SER A 137 2.40 -4.93 -11.17
C SER A 137 2.75 -5.58 -12.51
N GLU A 138 4.02 -5.54 -12.91
CA GLU A 138 4.51 -6.09 -14.17
C GLU A 138 4.87 -7.58 -14.08
N VAL A 139 5.54 -8.00 -12.99
CA VAL A 139 6.15 -9.32 -12.86
C VAL A 139 5.31 -10.31 -12.05
N ALA A 140 4.63 -9.85 -11.00
CA ALA A 140 3.93 -10.74 -10.06
C ALA A 140 2.42 -10.88 -10.33
N ASN A 141 1.82 -9.91 -11.02
CA ASN A 141 0.38 -9.85 -11.28
C ASN A 141 0.01 -10.14 -12.73
#